data_AF-A0A0F9HN93-F1
#
_entry.id   AF-A0A0F9HN93-F1
#
_cell.length_a   1.000
_cell.length_b   1.000
_cell.length_c   1.000
_cell.angle_alpha   90.00
_cell.angle_beta   90.00
_cell.angle_gamma   90.00
#
_symmetry.space_group_name_H-M   'P 1'
#
loop_
_entity.id
_entity.type
_entity.pdbx_description
1 polymer ?
#
loop_
_entity_poly.entity_id
_entity_poly.type
_entity_poly.pdbx_seq_one_letter_code
_entity_poly.pdbx_strand_id
1 'polypeptide(L)'
;MGEHMTRQARRAQARNKAKLTEVAWKALKEKRSSGGDGHYLTRDALLPYFWDPSIADMVRDNIEQTLRQVLGTDVIPENGLRIRIRILHVVGKNGNVSQAVVAGAQQGKPDQSSHVAIMGYFDDGNVRTPASADKLQDLAYLFDETTSEIRLPLNFLCASEIPKRPFGNNWLYQIRFNAEEARRKEIIDQSFFDTLGHGYIGVTARPFVKRMVEHYKDMRDGKGHLLHSVWRDLRRREIPHRGIAQISGYSETEDGIYKMEEKLVEK
;
A
#
# COMPACT_ATOMS: atom_id res chain seq x y z
N MET A 1 31.38 -34.37 34.31
CA MET A 1 31.60 -35.14 33.07
C MET A 1 30.54 -34.70 32.07
N GLY A 2 30.90 -33.76 31.19
CA GLY A 2 29.96 -33.21 30.21
C GLY A 2 29.91 -34.09 28.98
N GLU A 3 28.74 -34.64 28.67
CA GLU A 3 28.51 -35.42 27.45
C GLU A 3 28.77 -34.56 26.21
N HIS A 4 29.80 -34.91 25.45
CA HIS A 4 30.06 -34.35 24.14
C HIS A 4 28.98 -34.86 23.17
N MET A 5 27.86 -34.13 23.08
CA MET A 5 26.87 -34.37 22.02
C MET A 5 27.55 -34.32 20.66
N THR A 6 27.47 -35.41 19.91
CA THR A 6 28.03 -35.52 18.56
C THR A 6 27.37 -34.52 17.60
N ARG A 7 28.11 -34.07 16.58
CA ARG A 7 27.62 -33.09 15.59
C ARG A 7 26.34 -33.55 14.88
N GLN A 8 26.12 -34.85 14.76
CA GLN A 8 24.87 -35.46 14.27
C GLN A 8 23.71 -35.33 15.27
N ALA A 9 23.94 -35.54 16.57
CA ALA A 9 22.93 -35.36 17.61
C ALA A 9 22.48 -33.89 17.72
N ARG A 10 23.42 -32.93 17.61
CA ARG A 10 23.09 -31.50 17.57
C ARG A 10 22.26 -31.12 16.32
N ARG A 11 22.55 -31.73 15.16
CA ARG A 11 21.77 -31.52 13.93
C ARG A 11 20.38 -32.17 13.98
N ALA A 12 20.25 -33.33 14.63
CA ALA A 12 18.96 -33.99 14.84
C ALA A 12 18.08 -33.23 15.84
N GLN A 13 18.67 -32.73 16.94
CA GLN A 13 17.96 -31.90 17.91
C GLN A 13 17.56 -30.54 17.32
N ALA A 14 18.42 -29.91 16.48
CA ALA A 14 18.07 -28.70 15.75
C ALA A 14 16.97 -28.94 14.69
N ARG A 15 16.97 -30.08 13.99
CA ARG A 15 15.91 -30.47 13.04
C ARG A 15 14.59 -30.81 13.73
N ASN A 16 14.62 -31.43 14.90
CA ASN A 16 13.41 -31.70 15.68
C ASN A 16 12.86 -30.44 16.35
N LYS A 17 13.72 -29.51 16.78
CA LYS A 17 13.30 -28.18 17.26
C LYS A 17 12.72 -27.35 16.11
N ALA A 18 13.31 -27.44 14.91
CA ALA A 18 12.80 -26.81 13.68
C ALA A 18 11.45 -27.38 13.22
N LYS A 19 11.26 -28.71 13.28
CA LYS A 19 9.96 -29.36 12.98
C LYS A 19 8.89 -29.00 14.01
N LEU A 20 9.24 -28.91 15.29
CA LEU A 20 8.31 -28.46 16.34
C LEU A 20 7.94 -26.98 16.14
N THR A 21 8.86 -26.12 15.71
CA THR A 21 8.52 -24.74 15.32
C THR A 21 7.74 -24.68 14.03
N GLU A 22 7.98 -25.52 13.02
CA GLU A 22 7.27 -25.47 11.74
C GLU A 22 5.84 -26.03 11.83
N VAL A 23 5.63 -27.04 12.67
CA VAL A 23 4.29 -27.57 13.01
C VAL A 23 3.56 -26.62 13.97
N ALA A 24 4.24 -26.02 14.95
CA ALA A 24 3.64 -24.98 15.79
C ALA A 24 3.34 -23.69 14.98
N TRP A 25 4.15 -23.36 13.98
CA TRP A 25 3.96 -22.24 13.06
C TRP A 25 2.84 -22.50 12.05
N LYS A 26 2.71 -23.74 11.54
CA LYS A 26 1.53 -24.18 10.77
C LYS A 26 0.26 -24.16 11.63
N ALA A 27 0.32 -24.63 12.87
CA ALA A 27 -0.81 -24.59 13.81
C ALA A 27 -1.16 -23.16 14.26
N LEU A 28 -0.20 -22.23 14.25
CA LEU A 28 -0.42 -20.78 14.45
C LEU A 28 -1.01 -20.11 13.21
N LYS A 29 -0.61 -20.50 11.98
CA LYS A 29 -1.25 -20.06 10.73
C LYS A 29 -2.67 -20.63 10.54
N GLU A 30 -2.94 -21.83 11.05
CA GLU A 30 -4.27 -22.46 11.04
C GLU A 30 -5.26 -21.85 12.04
N LYS A 31 -4.78 -21.10 13.05
CA LYS A 31 -5.66 -20.33 13.95
C LYS A 31 -5.79 -18.89 13.47
N ARG A 32 -6.81 -18.65 12.63
CA ARG A 32 -7.39 -17.35 12.22
C ARG A 32 -6.78 -16.13 12.94
N SER A 33 -6.04 -15.29 12.21
CA SER A 33 -5.87 -13.88 12.56
C SER A 33 -6.63 -13.01 11.57
N SER A 34 -7.95 -13.17 11.58
CA SER A 34 -8.92 -12.31 10.91
C SER A 34 -9.92 -11.89 12.00
N GLY A 35 -9.86 -10.62 12.38
CA GLY A 35 -10.47 -10.11 13.61
C GLY A 35 -11.98 -10.32 13.65
N GLY A 36 -12.43 -11.29 14.46
CA GLY A 36 -13.83 -11.50 14.81
C GLY A 36 -14.73 -11.98 13.65
N ASP A 37 -15.60 -12.94 13.92
CA ASP A 37 -16.74 -13.32 13.08
C ASP A 37 -16.48 -13.70 11.61
N GLY A 38 -15.25 -14.09 11.24
CA GLY A 38 -14.94 -14.55 9.88
C GLY A 38 -14.73 -13.41 8.86
N HIS A 39 -14.31 -12.25 9.34
CA HIS A 39 -13.93 -11.09 8.52
C HIS A 39 -12.41 -10.90 8.53
N TYR A 40 -11.80 -10.81 7.34
CA TYR A 40 -10.36 -10.58 7.16
C TYR A 40 -9.89 -9.22 7.67
N LEU A 41 -10.76 -8.21 7.60
CA LEU A 41 -10.51 -6.81 7.84
C LEU A 41 -11.55 -6.21 8.77
N THR A 42 -11.06 -5.52 9.79
CA THR A 42 -11.96 -4.76 10.66
C THR A 42 -12.26 -3.39 10.08
N ARG A 43 -13.48 -2.88 10.32
CA ARG A 43 -13.90 -1.54 9.91
C ARG A 43 -12.89 -0.45 10.27
N ASP A 44 -12.44 -0.46 11.52
CA ASP A 44 -11.59 0.62 12.04
C ASP A 44 -10.18 0.62 11.44
N ALA A 45 -9.76 -0.46 10.78
CA ALA A 45 -8.48 -0.48 10.08
C ALA A 45 -8.46 0.49 8.90
N LEU A 46 -9.63 0.79 8.30
CA LEU A 46 -9.72 1.66 7.13
C LEU A 46 -10.16 3.09 7.44
N LEU A 47 -10.91 3.30 8.52
CA LEU A 47 -11.42 4.62 8.91
C LEU A 47 -10.35 5.73 8.95
N PRO A 48 -9.11 5.51 9.44
CA PRO A 48 -8.08 6.55 9.43
C PRO A 48 -7.66 7.01 8.03
N TYR A 49 -7.92 6.22 6.97
CA TYR A 49 -7.47 6.52 5.62
C TYR A 49 -8.52 7.24 4.78
N PHE A 50 -9.79 7.24 5.16
CA PHE A 50 -10.87 7.88 4.40
C PHE A 50 -11.55 8.96 5.22
N TRP A 51 -11.80 10.12 4.60
CA TRP A 51 -12.54 11.21 5.25
C TRP A 51 -14.04 10.89 5.38
N ASP A 52 -14.57 10.10 4.45
CA ASP A 52 -15.95 9.64 4.47
C ASP A 52 -16.02 8.20 5.01
N PRO A 53 -16.64 7.98 6.18
CA PRO A 53 -16.83 6.65 6.74
C PRO A 53 -17.58 5.69 5.80
N SER A 54 -18.51 6.19 4.98
CA SER A 54 -19.27 5.37 4.02
C SER A 54 -18.37 4.81 2.93
N ILE A 55 -17.35 5.56 2.51
CA ILE A 55 -16.33 5.11 1.56
C ILE A 55 -15.40 4.07 2.21
N ALA A 56 -15.01 4.28 3.47
CA ALA A 56 -14.25 3.28 4.20
C ALA A 56 -15.01 1.96 4.30
N ASP A 57 -16.30 2.02 4.58
CA ASP A 57 -17.20 0.86 4.65
C ASP A 57 -17.31 0.17 3.28
N MET A 58 -17.54 0.92 2.20
CA MET A 58 -17.58 0.35 0.84
C MET A 58 -16.26 -0.29 0.42
N VAL A 59 -15.12 0.33 0.73
CA VAL A 59 -13.78 -0.22 0.45
C VAL A 59 -13.55 -1.49 1.24
N ARG A 60 -13.87 -1.51 2.54
CA ARG A 60 -13.78 -2.71 3.38
C ARG A 60 -14.55 -3.86 2.76
N ASP A 61 -15.83 -3.64 2.46
CA ASP A 61 -16.73 -4.70 2.00
C ASP A 61 -16.28 -5.27 0.66
N ASN A 62 -15.78 -4.41 -0.24
CA ASN A 62 -15.21 -4.82 -1.51
C ASN A 62 -13.92 -5.63 -1.35
N ILE A 63 -13.01 -5.24 -0.44
CA ILE A 63 -11.78 -6.01 -0.17
C ILE A 63 -12.14 -7.37 0.43
N GLU A 64 -13.06 -7.40 1.39
CA GLU A 64 -13.56 -8.64 2.03
C GLU A 64 -14.17 -9.60 1.02
N GLN A 65 -15.07 -9.10 0.17
CA GLN A 65 -15.67 -9.89 -0.89
C GLN A 65 -14.62 -10.42 -1.86
N THR A 66 -13.65 -9.58 -2.24
CA THR A 66 -12.55 -9.98 -3.13
C THR A 66 -11.67 -11.07 -2.49
N LEU A 67 -11.32 -10.92 -1.22
CA LEU A 67 -10.55 -11.93 -0.48
C LEU A 67 -11.30 -13.25 -0.40
N ARG A 68 -12.60 -13.22 -0.04
CA ARG A 68 -13.45 -14.43 -0.02
C ARG A 68 -13.55 -15.10 -1.40
N GLN A 69 -13.62 -14.33 -2.48
CA GLN A 69 -13.69 -14.86 -3.84
C GLN A 69 -12.37 -15.50 -4.29
N VAL A 70 -11.23 -14.87 -3.98
CA VAL A 70 -9.91 -15.32 -4.46
C VAL A 70 -9.32 -16.41 -3.58
N LEU A 71 -9.51 -16.31 -2.27
CA LEU A 71 -8.91 -17.22 -1.29
C LEU A 71 -9.90 -18.28 -0.79
N GLY A 72 -11.20 -18.05 -0.87
CA GLY A 72 -12.20 -18.94 -0.25
C GLY A 72 -12.00 -19.00 1.27
N THR A 73 -11.43 -20.11 1.74
CA THR A 73 -11.07 -20.33 3.15
C THR A 73 -9.57 -20.20 3.43
N ASP A 74 -8.76 -19.99 2.38
CA ASP A 74 -7.31 -19.92 2.51
C ASP A 74 -6.86 -18.66 3.25
N VAL A 75 -5.66 -18.74 3.82
CA VAL A 75 -5.01 -17.62 4.48
C VAL A 75 -4.49 -16.61 3.46
N ILE A 76 -4.48 -15.32 3.83
CA ILE A 76 -3.90 -14.28 2.99
C ILE A 76 -2.40 -14.55 2.84
N PRO A 77 -1.88 -14.65 1.61
CA PRO A 77 -0.45 -14.85 1.40
C PRO A 77 0.32 -13.60 1.83
N GLU A 78 1.51 -13.78 2.40
CA GLU A 78 2.35 -12.66 2.83
C GLU A 78 2.80 -11.78 1.65
N ASN A 79 3.05 -12.41 0.48
CA ASN A 79 3.50 -11.74 -0.74
C ASN A 79 2.66 -12.14 -1.96
N GLY A 80 2.71 -11.31 -2.99
CA GLY A 80 2.20 -11.65 -4.32
C GLY A 80 0.70 -11.51 -4.53
N LEU A 81 -0.09 -11.11 -3.52
CA LEU A 81 -1.51 -10.77 -3.72
C LEU A 81 -1.70 -9.24 -3.79
N ARG A 82 -2.29 -8.76 -4.88
CA ARG A 82 -2.64 -7.36 -5.05
C ARG A 82 -4.14 -7.20 -5.25
N ILE A 83 -4.79 -6.47 -4.35
CA ILE A 83 -6.20 -6.08 -4.51
C ILE A 83 -6.23 -4.66 -5.00
N ARG A 84 -6.65 -4.43 -6.25
CA ARG A 84 -6.83 -3.07 -6.76
C ARG A 84 -8.19 -2.53 -6.34
N ILE A 85 -8.23 -1.31 -5.81
CA ILE A 85 -9.42 -0.56 -5.47
C ILE A 85 -9.48 0.69 -6.34
N ARG A 86 -10.64 0.94 -6.94
CA ARG A 86 -10.94 2.15 -7.70
C ARG A 86 -12.19 2.79 -7.12
N ILE A 87 -12.16 4.09 -6.88
CA ILE A 87 -13.30 4.88 -6.41
C ILE A 87 -13.82 5.69 -7.58
N LEU A 88 -15.05 5.40 -7.99
CA LEU A 88 -15.76 6.09 -9.05
C LEU A 88 -16.66 7.16 -8.45
N HIS A 89 -16.58 8.37 -8.99
CA HIS A 89 -17.51 9.46 -8.68
C HIS A 89 -18.52 9.59 -9.83
N VAL A 90 -19.79 9.40 -9.53
CA VAL A 90 -20.91 9.50 -10.47
C VAL A 90 -21.66 10.79 -10.20
N VAL A 91 -21.59 11.74 -11.12
CA VAL A 91 -22.30 13.03 -10.99
C VAL A 91 -23.60 12.97 -11.77
N GLY A 92 -24.72 13.10 -11.06
CA GLY A 92 -26.06 13.17 -11.62
C GLY A 92 -26.35 14.52 -12.28
N LYS A 93 -27.35 14.55 -13.17
CA LYS A 93 -27.75 15.76 -13.94
C LYS A 93 -28.18 16.94 -13.07
N ASN A 94 -28.54 16.69 -11.82
CA ASN A 94 -28.92 17.69 -10.83
C ASN A 94 -27.73 18.17 -9.96
N GLY A 95 -26.51 17.74 -10.27
CA GLY A 95 -25.30 18.04 -9.49
C GLY A 95 -25.08 17.11 -8.29
N ASN A 96 -25.95 16.14 -8.03
CA ASN A 96 -25.73 15.17 -6.96
C ASN A 96 -24.54 14.26 -7.30
N VAL A 97 -23.65 14.02 -6.33
CA VAL A 97 -22.51 13.11 -6.51
C VAL A 97 -22.78 11.82 -5.73
N SER A 98 -22.77 10.69 -6.42
CA SER A 98 -22.74 9.35 -5.83
C SER A 98 -21.35 8.75 -6.00
N GLN A 99 -20.96 7.84 -5.11
CA GLN A 99 -19.67 7.14 -5.22
C GLN A 99 -19.90 5.64 -5.32
N ALA A 100 -19.08 4.98 -6.15
CA ALA A 100 -19.03 3.53 -6.24
C ALA A 100 -17.60 3.05 -6.05
N VAL A 101 -17.41 1.93 -5.36
CA VAL A 101 -16.10 1.32 -5.17
C VAL A 101 -16.06 0.01 -5.95
N VAL A 102 -15.01 -0.16 -6.76
CA VAL A 102 -14.77 -1.37 -7.54
C VAL A 102 -13.45 -1.99 -7.11
N ALA A 103 -13.48 -3.26 -6.73
CA ALA A 103 -12.31 -4.04 -6.36
C ALA A 103 -12.01 -5.18 -7.34
N GLY A 104 -10.74 -5.51 -7.49
CA GLY A 104 -10.29 -6.64 -8.30
C GLY A 104 -9.02 -7.32 -7.79
N ALA A 105 -9.11 -8.65 -7.68
CA ALA A 105 -8.04 -9.65 -7.57
C ALA A 105 -6.97 -9.55 -8.66
N GLN A 106 -5.69 -9.38 -8.32
CA GLN A 106 -4.59 -9.60 -9.25
C GLN A 106 -3.37 -10.25 -8.60
N GLN A 107 -2.66 -11.01 -9.42
CA GLN A 107 -1.35 -11.51 -9.06
C GLN A 107 -0.35 -10.34 -9.04
N GLY A 108 0.18 -10.06 -7.86
CA GLY A 108 1.30 -9.14 -7.65
C GLY A 108 2.65 -9.81 -7.96
N LYS A 109 3.73 -9.03 -7.86
CA LYS A 109 5.08 -9.61 -7.97
C LYS A 109 5.37 -10.49 -6.75
N PRO A 110 6.01 -11.67 -6.90
CA PRO A 110 6.23 -12.61 -5.79
C PRO A 110 7.05 -12.06 -4.62
N ASP A 111 7.88 -11.05 -4.87
CA ASP A 111 8.75 -10.36 -3.91
C ASP A 111 8.07 -9.16 -3.23
N GLN A 112 6.85 -8.79 -3.65
CA GLN A 112 6.10 -7.68 -3.08
C GLN A 112 5.14 -8.19 -2.02
N SER A 113 5.14 -7.53 -0.86
CA SER A 113 4.14 -7.74 0.20
C SER A 113 2.73 -7.63 -0.38
N SER A 114 1.86 -8.54 0.03
CA SER A 114 0.46 -8.48 -0.38
C SER A 114 -0.17 -7.20 0.13
N HIS A 115 -0.90 -6.50 -0.73
CA HIS A 115 -1.38 -5.16 -0.44
C HIS A 115 -2.69 -4.82 -1.16
N VAL A 116 -3.38 -3.84 -0.59
CA VAL A 116 -4.46 -3.11 -1.25
C VAL A 116 -3.85 -1.91 -1.96
N ALA A 117 -4.15 -1.78 -3.24
CA ALA A 117 -3.72 -0.71 -4.12
C ALA A 117 -4.92 0.19 -4.45
N ILE A 118 -5.03 1.34 -3.79
CA ILE A 118 -6.08 2.31 -4.06
C ILE A 118 -5.59 3.25 -5.16
N MET A 119 -6.18 3.11 -6.34
CA MET A 119 -5.76 3.80 -7.55
C MET A 119 -6.37 5.19 -7.63
N GLY A 120 -5.59 6.16 -8.14
CA GLY A 120 -6.09 7.52 -8.39
C GLY A 120 -6.51 8.29 -7.13
N TYR A 121 -6.06 7.83 -5.96
CA TYR A 121 -6.52 8.37 -4.68
C TYR A 121 -6.06 9.81 -4.43
N PHE A 122 -4.99 10.23 -5.11
CA PHE A 122 -4.62 11.62 -5.26
C PHE A 122 -4.33 11.88 -6.75
N ASP A 123 -4.86 12.94 -7.32
CA ASP A 123 -4.51 13.28 -8.70
C ASP A 123 -3.10 13.85 -8.72
N ASP A 124 -2.13 13.20 -9.38
CA ASP A 124 -0.80 13.79 -9.56
C ASP A 124 -0.73 14.74 -10.77
N GLY A 125 -1.83 14.88 -11.52
CA GLY A 125 -2.00 15.73 -12.68
C GLY A 125 -1.26 15.28 -13.95
N ASN A 126 -0.85 14.00 -14.05
CA ASN A 126 -0.46 13.38 -15.32
C ASN A 126 -1.66 12.79 -16.08
N VAL A 127 -2.86 12.82 -15.49
CA VAL A 127 -4.07 12.44 -16.22
C VAL A 127 -4.24 13.49 -17.29
N ARG A 128 -4.27 13.08 -18.57
CA ARG A 128 -4.80 13.94 -19.63
C ARG A 128 -6.15 14.41 -19.12
N THR A 129 -6.28 15.66 -18.71
CA THR A 129 -7.59 16.25 -18.44
C THR A 129 -8.44 15.90 -19.64
N PRO A 130 -9.49 15.09 -19.50
CA PRO A 130 -10.30 14.74 -20.65
C PRO A 130 -10.98 16.05 -21.04
N ALA A 131 -10.44 16.71 -22.05
CA ALA A 131 -10.91 18.00 -22.53
C ALA A 131 -12.33 17.93 -23.13
N SER A 132 -13.04 16.81 -22.95
CA SER A 132 -14.31 16.50 -23.60
C SER A 132 -15.07 15.32 -22.98
N ALA A 133 -15.00 15.06 -21.66
CA ALA A 133 -15.85 14.04 -21.04
C ALA A 133 -17.30 14.57 -20.85
N ASP A 134 -17.94 14.98 -21.96
CA ASP A 134 -19.35 15.37 -22.00
C ASP A 134 -20.29 14.15 -21.92
N LYS A 135 -19.74 12.92 -21.90
CA LYS A 135 -20.53 11.68 -21.85
C LYS A 135 -20.08 10.79 -20.71
N LEU A 136 -21.06 10.37 -19.91
CA LEU A 136 -20.97 9.39 -18.80
C LEU A 136 -20.22 8.07 -19.16
N GLN A 137 -20.05 7.77 -20.44
CA GLN A 137 -19.30 6.61 -20.95
C GLN A 137 -17.77 6.81 -20.90
N ASP A 138 -17.28 8.06 -20.86
CA ASP A 138 -15.85 8.38 -20.81
C ASP A 138 -15.24 8.16 -19.40
N LEU A 139 -16.08 8.13 -18.35
CA LEU A 139 -15.65 7.83 -16.99
C LEU A 139 -15.15 6.38 -16.84
N ALA A 140 -15.60 5.46 -17.69
CA ALA A 140 -15.15 4.07 -17.69
C ALA A 140 -13.77 3.87 -18.36
N TYR A 141 -13.32 4.79 -19.20
CA TYR A 141 -11.99 4.70 -19.85
C TYR A 141 -10.85 5.20 -18.94
N LEU A 142 -11.16 6.00 -17.91
CA LEU A 142 -10.17 6.55 -16.95
C LEU A 142 -9.55 5.49 -16.01
N PHE A 143 -9.99 4.23 -16.07
CA PHE A 143 -9.58 3.19 -15.12
C PHE A 143 -8.12 2.76 -15.24
N ASP A 144 -7.51 2.80 -16.43
CA ASP A 144 -6.11 2.35 -16.64
C ASP A 144 -5.08 3.48 -16.67
N GLU A 145 -5.52 4.74 -16.77
CA GLU A 145 -4.66 5.94 -16.81
C GLU A 145 -4.53 6.63 -15.44
N THR A 146 -4.65 5.88 -14.33
CA THR A 146 -4.40 6.46 -13.00
C THR A 146 -2.91 6.61 -12.77
N THR A 147 -2.51 7.81 -12.41
CA THR A 147 -1.11 8.21 -12.29
C THR A 147 -0.58 8.08 -10.87
N SER A 148 -1.46 7.78 -9.91
CA SER A 148 -1.11 7.55 -8.52
C SER A 148 -1.68 6.26 -7.96
N GLU A 149 -1.02 5.76 -6.91
CA GLU A 149 -1.42 4.58 -6.16
C GLU A 149 -1.05 4.76 -4.68
N ILE A 150 -2.01 4.55 -3.79
CA ILE A 150 -1.73 4.31 -2.37
C ILE A 150 -1.71 2.80 -2.12
N ARG A 151 -0.63 2.31 -1.52
CA ARG A 151 -0.44 0.91 -1.11
C ARG A 151 -0.55 0.78 0.39
N LEU A 152 -1.55 0.00 0.81
CA LEU A 152 -1.76 -0.40 2.20
C LEU A 152 -1.46 -1.90 2.30
N PRO A 153 -0.34 -2.31 2.92
CA PRO A 153 -0.04 -3.73 3.03
C PRO A 153 -1.12 -4.46 3.84
N LEU A 154 -1.52 -5.66 3.41
CA LEU A 154 -2.66 -6.36 3.99
C LEU A 154 -2.41 -6.73 5.46
N ASN A 155 -1.17 -7.04 5.84
CA ASN A 155 -0.81 -7.28 7.23
C ASN A 155 -1.09 -6.06 8.14
N PHE A 156 -1.02 -4.83 7.62
CA PHE A 156 -1.40 -3.64 8.40
C PHE A 156 -2.92 -3.46 8.51
N LEU A 157 -3.68 -3.98 7.54
CA LEU A 157 -5.13 -3.88 7.54
C LEU A 157 -5.78 -4.98 8.40
N CYS A 158 -5.12 -6.14 8.50
CA CYS A 158 -5.60 -7.30 9.25
C CYS A 158 -5.10 -7.37 10.70
N ALA A 159 -4.00 -6.68 11.04
CA ALA A 159 -3.38 -6.77 12.37
C ALA A 159 -4.30 -6.19 13.46
N SER A 160 -4.66 -7.04 14.42
CA SER A 160 -5.47 -6.68 15.59
C SER A 160 -4.74 -5.77 16.58
N GLU A 161 -3.42 -5.85 16.57
CA GLU A 161 -2.48 -5.18 17.46
C GLU A 161 -2.14 -3.75 17.03
N ILE A 162 -2.54 -3.34 15.82
CA ILE A 162 -2.36 -1.95 15.39
C ILE A 162 -3.40 -1.10 16.13
N PRO A 163 -3.00 -0.13 16.97
CA PRO A 163 -3.94 0.73 17.67
C PRO A 163 -4.79 1.50 16.64
N LYS A 164 -6.10 1.28 16.68
CA LYS A 164 -7.08 1.91 15.78
C LYS A 164 -7.44 3.32 16.24
N ARG A 165 -6.43 4.17 16.43
CA ARG A 165 -6.63 5.54 16.91
C ARG A 165 -6.56 6.53 15.75
N PRO A 166 -7.52 7.46 15.63
CA PRO A 166 -7.51 8.48 14.58
C PRO A 166 -6.34 9.48 14.71
N PHE A 167 -5.71 9.54 15.89
CA PHE A 167 -4.49 10.28 16.19
C PHE A 167 -3.64 9.44 17.16
N GLY A 168 -2.38 9.15 16.84
CA GLY A 168 -1.47 8.46 17.77
C GLY A 168 -0.63 7.31 17.22
N ASN A 169 -0.62 7.05 15.91
CA ASN A 169 0.37 6.15 15.30
C ASN A 169 1.36 6.97 14.48
N ASN A 170 2.64 6.73 14.71
CA ASN A 170 3.69 7.25 13.87
C ASN A 170 3.93 6.26 12.73
N TRP A 171 3.69 6.71 11.51
CA TRP A 171 3.82 5.92 10.30
C TRP A 171 5.13 6.20 9.61
N LEU A 172 5.81 5.13 9.21
CA LEU A 172 6.91 5.17 8.26
C LEU A 172 6.33 4.86 6.89
N TYR A 173 6.58 5.71 5.91
CA TYR A 173 6.09 5.54 4.56
C TYR A 173 7.18 5.78 3.52
N GLN A 174 6.94 5.25 2.33
CA GLN A 174 7.78 5.45 1.16
C GLN A 174 6.95 6.05 0.02
N ILE A 175 7.46 7.12 -0.59
CA ILE A 175 6.96 7.67 -1.86
C ILE A 175 7.98 7.35 -2.94
N ARG A 176 7.60 6.59 -3.95
CA ARG A 176 8.46 6.20 -5.09
C ARG A 176 7.75 6.40 -6.41
N PHE A 177 8.51 6.43 -7.50
CA PHE A 177 7.95 6.60 -8.84
C PHE A 177 8.21 5.37 -9.68
N ASN A 178 7.15 4.70 -10.12
CA ASN A 178 7.28 3.66 -11.13
C ASN A 178 7.35 4.30 -12.52
N ALA A 179 8.56 4.37 -13.08
CA ALA A 179 8.84 4.88 -14.42
C ALA A 179 9.22 3.75 -15.41
N GLU A 180 8.65 2.55 -15.24
CA GLU A 180 8.97 1.37 -16.05
C GLU A 180 8.71 1.58 -17.54
N GLU A 181 7.67 2.35 -17.89
CA GLU A 181 7.42 2.74 -19.27
C GLU A 181 8.52 3.66 -19.83
N ALA A 182 8.92 4.69 -19.07
CA ALA A 182 10.00 5.58 -19.47
C ALA A 182 11.33 4.83 -19.65
N ARG A 183 11.63 3.88 -18.74
CA ARG A 183 12.79 3.00 -18.85
C ARG A 183 12.73 2.10 -20.08
N ARG A 184 11.56 1.50 -20.36
CA ARG A 184 11.38 0.61 -21.53
C ARG A 184 11.49 1.39 -22.85
N LYS A 185 11.09 2.65 -22.86
CA LYS A 185 11.21 3.56 -24.01
C LYS A 185 12.57 4.27 -24.10
N GLU A 186 13.52 3.92 -23.23
CA GLU A 186 14.88 4.51 -23.19
C GLU A 186 14.89 6.03 -23.01
N ILE A 187 13.83 6.60 -22.42
CA ILE A 187 13.74 8.03 -22.06
C ILE A 187 14.65 8.31 -20.85
N ILE A 188 14.79 7.31 -19.98
CA ILE A 188 15.64 7.33 -18.79
C ILE A 188 16.52 6.08 -18.77
N ASP A 189 17.70 6.20 -18.19
CA ASP A 189 18.60 5.06 -17.98
C ASP A 189 18.19 4.23 -16.75
N GLN A 190 18.87 3.09 -16.58
CA GLN A 190 18.61 2.17 -15.46
C GLN A 190 18.93 2.82 -14.11
N SER A 191 20.00 3.61 -14.03
CA SER A 191 20.44 4.26 -12.78
C SER A 191 19.39 5.25 -12.27
N PHE A 192 18.82 6.05 -13.17
CA PHE A 192 17.76 6.99 -12.84
C PHE A 192 16.46 6.28 -12.53
N PHE A 193 16.11 5.22 -13.26
CA PHE A 193 14.97 4.37 -12.92
C PHE A 193 15.08 3.77 -11.51
N ASP A 194 16.25 3.22 -11.15
CA ASP A 194 16.49 2.66 -9.82
C ASP A 194 16.39 3.74 -8.74
N THR A 195 16.94 4.93 -8.98
CA THR A 195 16.83 6.09 -8.06
C THR A 195 15.37 6.46 -7.79
N LEU A 196 14.54 6.51 -8.83
CA LEU A 196 13.11 6.78 -8.73
C LEU A 196 12.37 5.67 -7.95
N GLY A 197 12.82 4.43 -8.06
CA GLY A 197 12.31 3.28 -7.33
C GLY A 197 12.62 3.29 -5.83
N HIS A 198 13.80 3.78 -5.43
CA HIS A 198 14.16 3.97 -4.02
C HIS A 198 13.31 5.07 -3.37
N GLY A 199 13.10 6.17 -4.09
CA GLY A 199 12.16 7.21 -3.69
C GLY A 199 12.55 7.93 -2.39
N TYR A 200 11.54 8.36 -1.65
CA TYR A 200 11.64 9.10 -0.40
C TYR A 200 11.03 8.32 0.74
N ILE A 201 11.74 8.23 1.86
CA ILE A 201 11.24 7.72 3.13
C ILE A 201 10.83 8.91 3.98
N GLY A 202 9.67 8.81 4.62
CA GLY A 202 9.20 9.84 5.54
C GLY A 202 8.44 9.26 6.72
N VAL A 203 8.34 10.07 7.76
CA VAL A 203 7.60 9.78 8.98
C VAL A 203 6.40 10.71 9.11
N THR A 204 5.28 10.22 9.64
CA THR A 204 4.14 11.08 9.98
C THR A 204 3.29 10.52 11.11
N ALA A 205 2.89 11.38 12.05
CA ALA A 205 1.85 11.08 13.03
C ALA A 205 0.43 11.38 12.51
N ARG A 206 0.31 11.97 11.31
CA ARG A 206 -0.98 12.32 10.69
C ARG A 206 -1.59 11.08 10.03
N PRO A 207 -2.91 11.07 9.80
CA PRO A 207 -3.52 10.12 8.87
C PRO A 207 -2.74 10.06 7.55
N PHE A 208 -2.31 8.87 7.16
CA PHE A 208 -1.38 8.68 6.03
C PHE A 208 -1.86 9.37 4.75
N VAL A 209 -3.15 9.22 4.44
CA VAL A 209 -3.81 9.88 3.31
C VAL A 209 -3.69 11.40 3.37
N LYS A 210 -3.92 12.00 4.53
CA LYS A 210 -3.80 13.44 4.70
C LYS A 210 -2.37 13.90 4.42
N ARG A 211 -1.38 13.14 4.90
CA ARG A 211 0.02 13.42 4.62
C ARG A 211 0.36 13.31 3.11
N MET A 212 -0.23 12.36 2.40
CA MET A 212 -0.02 12.23 0.94
C MET A 212 -0.62 13.41 0.17
N VAL A 213 -1.81 13.87 0.58
CA VAL A 213 -2.41 15.10 0.02
C VAL A 213 -1.55 16.33 0.28
N GLU A 214 -0.90 16.43 1.44
CA GLU A 214 0.05 17.51 1.76
C GLU A 214 1.28 17.47 0.85
N HIS A 215 1.92 16.31 0.68
CA HIS A 215 3.04 16.15 -0.25
C HIS A 215 2.66 16.53 -1.69
N TYR A 216 1.46 16.15 -2.13
CA TYR A 216 0.99 16.54 -3.45
C TYR A 216 0.82 18.07 -3.57
N LYS A 217 0.21 18.71 -2.57
CA LYS A 217 0.07 20.18 -2.56
C LYS A 217 1.43 20.87 -2.61
N ASP A 218 2.40 20.40 -1.84
CA ASP A 218 3.76 20.94 -1.85
C ASP A 218 4.43 20.76 -3.22
N MET A 219 4.26 19.58 -3.84
CA MET A 219 4.72 19.34 -5.21
C MET A 219 4.11 20.34 -6.20
N ARG A 220 2.78 20.46 -6.21
CA ARG A 220 2.02 21.33 -7.13
C ARG A 220 2.36 22.81 -6.94
N ASP A 221 2.45 23.26 -5.70
CA ASP A 221 2.62 24.68 -5.35
C ASP A 221 4.09 25.14 -5.43
N GLY A 222 4.99 24.30 -5.95
CA GLY A 222 6.41 24.64 -6.09
C GLY A 222 7.19 24.65 -4.77
N LYS A 223 6.66 24.01 -3.72
CA LYS A 223 7.24 23.97 -2.37
C LYS A 223 7.93 22.63 -2.08
N GLY A 224 8.46 22.50 -0.86
CA GLY A 224 8.98 21.26 -0.32
C GLY A 224 10.44 20.95 -0.71
N HIS A 225 10.91 19.79 -0.28
CA HIS A 225 12.29 19.30 -0.45
C HIS A 225 12.53 18.58 -1.80
N LEU A 226 13.69 17.93 -1.94
CA LEU A 226 14.17 17.26 -3.16
C LEU A 226 13.14 16.34 -3.83
N LEU A 227 12.40 15.53 -3.06
CA LEU A 227 11.31 14.68 -3.58
C LEU A 227 10.35 15.48 -4.47
N HIS A 228 9.88 16.63 -3.97
CA HIS A 228 8.90 17.45 -4.65
C HIS A 228 9.47 18.08 -5.91
N SER A 229 10.76 18.47 -5.87
CA SER A 229 11.48 18.97 -7.05
C SER A 229 11.66 17.89 -8.10
N VAL A 230 12.05 16.67 -7.71
CA VAL A 230 12.14 15.52 -8.64
C VAL A 230 10.78 15.23 -9.25
N TRP A 231 9.72 15.17 -8.44
CA TRP A 231 8.36 14.92 -8.92
C TRP A 231 7.89 16.00 -9.91
N ARG A 232 8.12 17.29 -9.60
CA ARG A 232 7.86 18.38 -10.55
C ARG A 232 8.65 18.22 -11.84
N ASP A 233 9.91 17.82 -11.76
CA ASP A 233 10.78 17.65 -12.92
C ASP A 233 10.31 16.50 -13.82
N LEU A 234 9.89 15.38 -13.23
CA LEU A 234 9.28 14.28 -13.98
C LEU A 234 8.05 14.75 -14.76
N ARG A 235 7.21 15.59 -14.13
CA ARG A 235 6.03 16.17 -14.79
C ARG A 235 6.39 17.18 -15.87
N ARG A 236 7.27 18.14 -15.55
CA ARG A 236 7.70 19.20 -16.48
C ARG A 236 8.35 18.64 -17.75
N ARG A 237 9.04 17.51 -17.63
CA ARG A 237 9.70 16.81 -18.75
C ARG A 237 8.81 15.75 -19.41
N GLU A 238 7.56 15.63 -18.98
CA GLU A 238 6.59 14.64 -19.50
C GLU A 238 7.13 13.18 -19.44
N ILE A 239 7.96 12.86 -18.44
CA ILE A 239 8.49 11.52 -18.27
C ILE A 239 7.36 10.61 -17.77
N PRO A 240 6.98 9.52 -18.47
CA PRO A 240 5.92 8.63 -18.02
C PRO A 240 6.24 7.99 -16.66
N HIS A 241 5.44 8.28 -15.64
CA HIS A 241 5.62 7.74 -14.29
C HIS A 241 4.30 7.58 -13.55
N ARG A 242 4.31 6.71 -12.54
CA ARG A 242 3.24 6.55 -11.55
C ARG A 242 3.76 6.80 -10.14
N GLY A 243 3.18 7.75 -9.42
CA GLY A 243 3.47 7.99 -8.01
C GLY A 243 2.90 6.88 -7.12
N ILE A 244 3.75 6.21 -6.34
CA ILE A 244 3.35 5.16 -5.42
C ILE A 244 3.68 5.61 -4.00
N ALA A 245 2.66 5.71 -3.15
CA ALA A 245 2.80 5.97 -1.72
C ALA A 245 2.48 4.70 -0.94
N GLN A 246 3.37 4.23 -0.09
CA GLN A 246 3.21 2.98 0.64
C GLN A 246 3.51 3.15 2.13
N ILE A 247 2.70 2.54 3.00
CA ILE A 247 3.05 2.36 4.41
C ILE A 247 4.08 1.24 4.54
N SER A 248 5.18 1.52 5.23
CA SER A 248 6.32 0.62 5.39
C SER A 248 6.55 0.20 6.84
N GLY A 249 6.01 0.92 7.82
CA GLY A 249 6.19 0.64 9.24
C GLY A 249 5.30 1.50 10.13
N TYR A 250 5.20 1.13 11.40
CA TYR A 250 4.52 1.93 12.41
C TYR A 250 5.23 1.84 13.75
N SER A 251 5.04 2.86 14.59
CA SER A 251 5.44 2.85 16.00
C SER A 251 4.47 3.68 16.83
N GLU A 252 4.27 3.26 18.08
CA GLU A 252 3.51 4.03 19.06
C GLU A 252 4.28 5.26 19.57
N THR A 253 5.61 5.27 19.41
CA THR A 253 6.47 6.37 19.88
C THR A 253 7.18 7.05 18.71
N GLU A 254 7.45 8.33 18.88
CA GLU A 254 8.18 9.14 17.91
C GLU A 254 9.63 8.63 17.76
N ASP A 255 10.34 8.42 18.87
CA ASP A 255 11.67 7.82 18.87
C ASP A 255 11.73 6.46 18.19
N GLY A 256 10.69 5.64 18.39
CA GLY A 256 10.60 4.31 17.82
C GLY A 256 10.52 4.36 16.30
N ILE A 257 9.75 5.30 15.75
CA ILE A 257 9.61 5.43 14.30
C ILE A 257 10.84 6.04 13.64
N TYR A 258 11.50 7.02 14.27
CA TYR A 258 12.72 7.63 13.73
C TYR A 258 13.87 6.64 13.72
N LYS A 259 14.00 5.79 14.75
CA LYS A 259 14.96 4.66 14.73
C LYS A 259 14.69 3.65 13.61
N MET A 260 13.44 3.48 13.18
CA MET A 260 13.12 2.64 12.02
C MET A 260 13.48 3.33 10.71
N GLU A 261 13.19 4.63 10.61
CA GLU A 261 13.56 5.46 9.46
C GLU A 261 15.08 5.45 9.23
N GLU A 262 15.88 5.73 10.27
CA GLU A 262 17.34 5.75 10.22
C GLU A 262 17.90 4.44 9.63
N LYS A 263 17.41 3.29 10.11
CA LYS A 263 17.82 1.96 9.62
C LYS A 263 17.46 1.70 8.15
N LEU A 264 16.46 2.40 7.60
CA LEU A 264 16.10 2.28 6.19
C LEU A 264 16.88 3.25 5.32
N VAL A 265 17.23 4.43 5.83
CA VAL A 265 18.00 5.44 5.10
C VAL A 265 19.50 5.09 5.06
N GLU A 266 20.02 4.37 6.06
CA GLU A 266 21.41 3.90 6.10
C GLU A 266 21.73 2.74 5.13
N LYS A 267 20.71 2.15 4.48
CA LYS A 267 20.86 1.04 3.51
C LYS A 267 20.94 1.54 2.08
#